data_AF-A0A0B4EZ14-F1
#
_entry.id   AF-A0A0B4EZ14-F1
#
_cell.length_a   1.000
_cell.length_b   1.000
_cell.length_c   1.000
_cell.angle_alpha   90.00
_cell.angle_beta   90.00
_cell.angle_gamma   90.00
#
_symmetry.space_group_name_H-M   'P 1'
#
loop_
_entity.id
_entity.type
_entity.pdbx_description
1 polymer ?
#
loop_
_entity_poly.entity_id
_entity_poly.type
_entity_poly.pdbx_seq_one_letter_code
_entity_poly.pdbx_strand_id
1 'polypeptide(L)'
;MSRRPRTHNNDRKTLKIFQANVGKIPAAHDCALALADSEKYDVVLLQEPWTEVKEARCLTKIHPAYETHSPVDNWENNDTRPRVMTYVRKNSHILADQKRPASTRDILWLPVNGITIVNVYRQPSYDAALDILLGWSPPERCLVAGDFNAKHYSWQTGRLADRGDDIAAWAAESGLGLLNTADVQWGAFRVMMTLMWSVHRLLASYCTHKPPMATQSTSRFPTSTWPRQ
;
A
#
# COMPACT_ATOMS: atom_id res chain seq x y z
N MET A 1 -14.41 -49.42 4.71
CA MET A 1 -14.43 -48.12 5.43
C MET A 1 -13.98 -47.03 4.46
N SER A 2 -14.93 -46.26 3.90
CA SER A 2 -14.63 -45.19 2.95
C SER A 2 -14.13 -43.96 3.70
N ARG A 3 -12.86 -43.58 3.47
CA ARG A 3 -12.31 -42.31 4.00
C ARG A 3 -12.95 -41.17 3.19
N ARG A 4 -13.89 -40.46 3.81
CA ARG A 4 -14.40 -39.19 3.27
C ARG A 4 -13.23 -38.24 3.04
N PRO A 5 -13.14 -37.58 1.87
CA PRO A 5 -12.17 -36.50 1.69
C PRO A 5 -12.44 -35.45 2.76
N ARG A 6 -11.43 -35.10 3.55
CA ARG A 6 -11.46 -33.90 4.38
C ARG A 6 -11.61 -32.72 3.42
N THR A 7 -12.82 -32.18 3.32
CA THR A 7 -13.02 -30.84 2.80
C THR A 7 -12.25 -29.91 3.74
N HIS A 8 -11.06 -29.49 3.31
CA HIS A 8 -10.45 -28.31 3.88
C HIS A 8 -11.45 -27.19 3.64
N ASN A 9 -12.17 -26.82 4.69
CA ASN A 9 -12.95 -25.61 4.72
C ASN A 9 -11.93 -24.48 4.70
N ASN A 10 -11.43 -24.14 3.50
CA ASN A 10 -10.73 -22.90 3.25
C ASN A 10 -11.80 -21.82 3.40
N ASP A 11 -12.11 -21.47 4.65
CA ASP A 11 -12.73 -20.18 4.96
C ASP A 11 -11.84 -19.16 4.29
N ARG A 12 -12.28 -18.69 3.13
CA ARG A 12 -11.44 -18.00 2.17
C ARG A 12 -11.23 -16.59 2.70
N LYS A 13 -10.29 -16.47 3.65
CA LYS A 13 -10.01 -15.22 4.33
C LYS A 13 -9.73 -14.15 3.28
N THR A 14 -10.61 -13.16 3.28
CA THR A 14 -10.43 -11.89 2.59
C THR A 14 -9.08 -11.31 2.98
N LEU A 15 -8.27 -10.94 1.98
CA LEU A 15 -7.06 -10.16 2.24
C LEU A 15 -7.45 -8.73 2.61
N LYS A 16 -6.95 -8.23 3.74
CA LYS A 16 -7.04 -6.81 4.10
C LYS A 16 -5.88 -6.06 3.46
N ILE A 17 -6.18 -5.12 2.56
CA ILE A 17 -5.17 -4.33 1.85
C ILE A 17 -5.19 -2.88 2.36
N PHE A 18 -4.02 -2.37 2.71
CA PHE A 18 -3.81 -0.95 3.03
C PHE A 18 -3.03 -0.31 1.87
N GLN A 19 -3.43 0.87 1.43
CA GLN A 19 -2.69 1.61 0.40
C GLN A 19 -2.53 3.07 0.82
N ALA A 20 -1.35 3.63 0.58
CA ALA A 20 -1.07 5.05 0.81
C ALA A 20 0.15 5.52 0.00
N ASN A 21 0.11 6.77 -0.47
CA ASN A 21 1.33 7.47 -0.88
C ASN A 21 1.90 8.19 0.34
N VAL A 22 3.15 7.88 0.71
CA VAL A 22 3.81 8.44 1.92
C VAL A 22 4.75 9.61 1.61
N GLY A 23 4.78 10.08 0.35
CA GLY A 23 5.45 11.32 -0.06
C GLY A 23 6.96 11.35 0.23
N LYS A 24 7.60 10.18 0.32
CA LYS A 24 9.00 9.99 0.75
C LYS A 24 9.28 10.48 2.17
N ILE A 25 8.26 10.71 2.99
CA ILE A 25 8.41 11.22 4.36
C ILE A 25 8.66 10.04 5.31
N PRO A 26 9.80 9.98 6.02
CA PRO A 26 10.12 8.82 6.86
C PRO A 26 9.11 8.60 8.00
N ALA A 27 8.63 9.68 8.63
CA ALA A 27 7.61 9.58 9.68
C ALA A 27 6.25 9.09 9.16
N ALA A 28 5.85 9.49 7.94
CA ALA A 28 4.62 9.01 7.34
C ALA A 28 4.72 7.52 6.97
N HIS A 29 5.88 7.10 6.48
CA HIS A 29 6.19 5.70 6.21
C HIS A 29 6.12 4.85 7.48
N ASP A 30 6.71 5.30 8.59
CA ASP A 30 6.62 4.62 9.88
C ASP A 30 5.18 4.58 10.43
N CYS A 31 4.44 5.71 10.45
CA CYS A 31 3.04 5.75 10.91
C CYS A 31 2.16 4.82 10.03
N ALA A 32 2.40 4.73 8.71
CA ALA A 32 1.68 3.83 7.80
C ALA A 32 1.86 2.35 8.16
N LEU A 33 3.10 1.89 8.40
CA LEU A 33 3.37 0.51 8.78
C LEU A 33 2.84 0.17 10.17
N ALA A 34 2.94 1.10 11.12
CA ALA A 34 2.42 0.93 12.48
C ALA A 34 0.88 0.84 12.48
N LEU A 35 0.20 1.71 11.73
CA LEU A 35 -1.25 1.66 11.55
C LEU A 35 -1.66 0.34 10.90
N ALA A 36 -0.97 -0.06 9.83
CA ALA A 36 -1.24 -1.31 9.14
C ALA A 36 -1.12 -2.52 10.07
N ASP A 37 -0.11 -2.53 10.97
CA ASP A 37 0.03 -3.58 11.97
C ASP A 37 -1.10 -3.58 13.00
N SER A 38 -1.45 -2.39 13.53
CA SER A 38 -2.50 -2.24 14.53
C SER A 38 -3.85 -2.74 14.03
N GLU A 39 -4.19 -2.43 12.78
CA GLU A 39 -5.44 -2.79 12.12
C GLU A 39 -5.40 -4.15 11.42
N LYS A 40 -4.31 -4.91 11.59
CA LYS A 40 -4.15 -6.27 11.06
C LYS A 40 -4.32 -6.38 9.54
N TYR A 41 -3.79 -5.40 8.78
CA TYR A 41 -3.73 -5.49 7.32
C TYR A 41 -2.75 -6.57 6.85
N ASP A 42 -3.13 -7.34 5.84
CA ASP A 42 -2.35 -8.44 5.27
C ASP A 42 -1.29 -7.95 4.28
N VAL A 43 -1.64 -6.96 3.46
CA VAL A 43 -0.73 -6.36 2.47
C VAL A 43 -0.82 -4.84 2.53
N VAL A 44 0.32 -4.18 2.43
CA VAL A 44 0.46 -2.72 2.46
C VAL A 44 1.13 -2.27 1.16
N LEU A 45 0.47 -1.40 0.40
CA LEU A 45 0.92 -0.88 -0.89
C LEU A 45 1.31 0.58 -0.71
N LEU A 46 2.61 0.86 -0.61
CA LEU A 46 3.09 2.23 -0.45
C LEU A 46 3.63 2.78 -1.77
N GLN A 47 3.24 4.01 -2.09
CA GLN A 47 3.87 4.82 -3.13
C GLN A 47 4.75 5.87 -2.49
N GLU A 48 5.79 6.28 -3.22
CA GLU A 48 6.83 7.18 -2.76
C GLU A 48 7.41 6.77 -1.39
N PRO A 49 7.91 5.54 -1.23
CA PRO A 49 8.52 5.11 0.03
C PRO A 49 9.73 5.99 0.37
N TRP A 50 9.92 6.29 1.66
CA TRP A 50 11.21 6.81 2.11
C TRP A 50 12.31 5.78 1.87
N THR A 51 13.41 6.22 1.27
CA THR A 51 14.61 5.42 1.02
C THR A 51 15.86 6.28 1.18
N GLU A 52 16.98 5.65 1.50
CA GLU A 52 18.30 6.26 1.63
C GLU A 52 19.37 5.31 1.08
N VAL A 53 20.52 5.86 0.68
CA VAL A 53 21.73 5.09 0.40
C VAL A 53 22.78 5.51 1.41
N LYS A 54 23.28 4.55 2.20
CA LYS A 54 24.31 4.81 3.22
C LYS A 54 25.36 3.72 3.18
N GLU A 55 26.63 4.09 2.99
CA GLU A 55 27.76 3.15 2.96
C GLU A 55 27.53 1.99 1.96
N ALA A 56 27.11 2.32 0.73
CA ALA A 56 26.74 1.37 -0.32
C ALA A 56 25.57 0.42 0.03
N ARG A 57 24.81 0.69 1.09
CA ARG A 57 23.60 -0.05 1.46
C ARG A 57 22.34 0.72 1.11
N CYS A 58 21.38 0.00 0.56
CA CYS A 58 20.03 0.46 0.27
C CYS A 58 19.16 0.38 1.54
N LEU A 59 18.69 1.51 2.04
CA LEU A 59 17.89 1.61 3.26
C LEU A 59 16.45 2.02 2.95
N THR A 60 15.50 1.39 3.65
CA THR A 60 14.08 1.73 3.65
C THR A 60 13.51 1.50 5.04
N LYS A 61 12.26 1.92 5.27
CA LYS A 61 11.55 1.56 6.50
C LYS A 61 11.10 0.10 6.46
N ILE A 62 11.25 -0.57 7.58
CA ILE A 62 10.85 -1.96 7.80
C ILE A 62 9.99 -2.05 9.05
N HIS A 63 9.18 -3.10 9.15
CA HIS A 63 8.39 -3.37 10.34
C HIS A 63 8.49 -4.86 10.70
N PRO A 64 8.66 -5.26 11.98
CA PRO A 64 8.86 -6.66 12.36
C PRO A 64 7.78 -7.62 11.85
N ALA A 65 6.52 -7.16 11.86
CA ALA A 65 5.36 -7.93 11.42
C ALA A 65 5.26 -8.14 9.89
N TYR A 66 6.11 -7.48 9.09
CA TYR A 66 6.02 -7.47 7.65
C TYR A 66 7.33 -7.88 6.96
N GLU A 67 7.19 -8.59 5.85
CA GLU A 67 8.22 -8.78 4.83
C GLU A 67 8.13 -7.63 3.82
N THR A 68 9.29 -7.19 3.32
CA THR A 68 9.39 -6.01 2.43
C THR A 68 9.73 -6.45 1.02
N HIS A 69 8.95 -5.99 0.04
CA HIS A 69 9.15 -6.27 -1.38
C HIS A 69 9.38 -4.96 -2.14
N SER A 70 10.45 -4.95 -2.92
CA SER A 70 10.87 -3.79 -3.73
C SER A 70 10.95 -4.19 -5.21
N PRO A 71 10.53 -3.31 -6.15
CA PRO A 71 10.65 -3.59 -7.57
C PRO A 71 12.11 -3.61 -8.07
N VAL A 72 13.03 -3.00 -7.32
CA VAL A 72 14.48 -2.98 -7.59
C VAL A 72 15.27 -3.54 -6.41
N ASP A 73 16.34 -4.28 -6.70
CA ASP A 73 17.20 -4.89 -5.67
C ASP A 73 18.20 -3.89 -5.05
N ASN A 74 18.63 -2.91 -5.84
CA ASN A 74 19.64 -1.94 -5.44
C ASN A 74 19.34 -0.57 -6.08
N TRP A 75 19.76 0.49 -5.39
CA TRP A 75 19.67 1.87 -5.86
C TRP A 75 20.82 2.70 -5.30
N GLU A 76 21.19 3.74 -6.02
CA GLU A 76 22.34 4.59 -5.70
C GLU A 76 21.94 6.04 -5.44
N ASN A 77 20.78 6.45 -5.94
CA ASN A 77 20.34 7.84 -5.93
C ASN A 77 18.81 7.97 -6.13
N ASN A 78 18.35 9.20 -6.24
CA ASN A 78 16.94 9.53 -6.42
C ASN A 78 16.34 9.03 -7.74
N ASP A 79 17.17 8.73 -8.75
CA ASP A 79 16.75 8.29 -10.09
C ASP A 79 16.69 6.76 -10.21
N THR A 80 17.29 6.04 -9.27
CA THR A 80 17.33 4.58 -9.24
C THR A 80 16.49 3.98 -8.11
N ARG A 81 16.21 4.75 -7.05
CA ARG A 81 15.38 4.29 -5.92
C ARG A 81 13.96 3.89 -6.32
N PRO A 82 13.35 2.91 -5.63
CA PRO A 82 11.97 2.52 -5.86
C PRO A 82 11.00 3.68 -5.61
N ARG A 83 9.96 3.79 -6.45
CA ARG A 83 8.81 4.69 -6.24
C ARG A 83 7.59 3.97 -5.68
N VAL A 84 7.67 2.64 -5.53
CA VAL A 84 6.68 1.81 -4.83
C VAL A 84 7.36 0.80 -3.92
N MET A 85 6.73 0.44 -2.82
CA MET A 85 7.15 -0.67 -1.96
C MET A 85 5.92 -1.40 -1.43
N THR A 86 5.97 -2.72 -1.40
CA THR A 86 4.87 -3.55 -0.90
C THR A 86 5.33 -4.32 0.32
N TYR A 87 4.51 -4.33 1.37
CA TYR A 87 4.79 -5.06 2.59
C TYR A 87 3.74 -6.15 2.79
N VAL A 88 4.19 -7.38 3.02
CA VAL A 88 3.31 -8.54 3.24
C VAL A 88 3.45 -9.00 4.68
N ARG A 89 2.33 -9.15 5.38
CA ARG A 89 2.34 -9.57 6.78
C ARG A 89 2.95 -10.96 6.88
N LYS A 90 3.93 -11.13 7.76
CA LYS A 90 4.53 -12.43 8.08
C LYS A 90 3.49 -13.29 8.77
N ASN A 91 2.90 -14.20 8.02
CA ASN A 91 1.85 -15.12 8.46
C ASN A 91 1.97 -16.40 7.64
N SER A 92 1.90 -17.57 8.27
CA SER A 92 2.01 -18.88 7.61
C SER A 92 0.92 -19.13 6.57
N HIS A 93 -0.17 -18.35 6.59
CA HIS A 93 -1.27 -18.44 5.63
C HIS A 93 -1.17 -17.46 4.46
N ILE A 94 -0.12 -16.63 4.39
CA ILE A 94 0.08 -15.66 3.31
C ILE A 94 1.34 -16.04 2.55
N LEU A 95 1.16 -16.51 1.32
CA LEU A 95 2.24 -16.86 0.41
C LEU A 95 2.37 -15.77 -0.64
N ALA A 96 3.51 -15.08 -0.64
CA ALA A 96 3.86 -14.06 -1.62
C ALA A 96 5.00 -14.57 -2.51
N ASP A 97 4.86 -14.37 -3.82
CA ASP A 97 5.88 -14.72 -4.81
C ASP A 97 6.05 -13.53 -5.77
N GLN A 98 7.11 -12.74 -5.56
CA GLN A 98 7.32 -11.51 -6.31
C GLN A 98 7.64 -11.79 -7.78
N LYS A 99 6.98 -11.05 -8.68
CA LYS A 99 7.25 -11.09 -10.12
C LYS A 99 7.77 -9.74 -10.62
N ARG A 100 8.68 -9.79 -11.61
CA ARG A 100 9.22 -8.60 -12.29
C ARG A 100 9.02 -8.73 -13.81
N PRO A 101 7.77 -8.60 -14.29
CA PRO A 101 7.48 -8.69 -15.71
C PRO A 101 8.08 -7.53 -16.52
N ALA A 102 8.42 -6.41 -15.86
CA ALA A 102 9.10 -5.28 -16.46
C ALA A 102 10.22 -4.78 -15.54
N SER A 103 11.31 -4.28 -16.14
CA SER A 103 12.37 -3.58 -15.41
C SER A 103 11.96 -2.13 -15.17
N THR A 104 11.30 -1.88 -14.05
CA THR A 104 10.86 -0.54 -13.64
C THR A 104 10.88 -0.41 -12.13
N ARG A 105 11.19 0.78 -11.64
CA ARG A 105 11.15 1.13 -10.21
C ARG A 105 9.77 1.60 -9.72
N ASP A 106 8.81 1.67 -10.64
CA ASP A 106 7.53 2.37 -10.48
C ASP A 106 6.34 1.43 -10.31
N ILE A 107 6.55 0.14 -10.58
CA ILE A 107 5.51 -0.87 -10.52
C ILE A 107 6.06 -2.14 -9.88
N LEU A 108 5.27 -2.73 -8.99
CA LEU A 108 5.59 -3.99 -8.34
C LEU A 108 4.41 -4.97 -8.46
N TRP A 109 4.64 -6.09 -9.16
CA TRP A 109 3.71 -7.23 -9.19
C TRP A 109 4.04 -8.24 -8.10
N LEU A 110 3.04 -8.57 -7.31
CA LEU A 110 3.15 -9.50 -6.19
C LEU A 110 1.92 -10.42 -6.14
N PRO A 111 1.98 -11.60 -6.75
CA PRO A 111 1.10 -12.71 -6.45
C PRO A 111 1.07 -13.02 -4.93
N VAL A 112 -0.11 -12.89 -4.31
CA VAL A 112 -0.37 -13.24 -2.92
C VAL A 112 -1.60 -14.14 -2.85
N ASN A 113 -1.44 -15.38 -2.37
CA ASN A 113 -2.52 -16.37 -2.26
C ASN A 113 -3.35 -16.53 -3.56
N GLY A 114 -2.66 -16.49 -4.71
CA GLY A 114 -3.27 -16.61 -6.05
C GLY A 114 -3.98 -15.34 -6.56
N ILE A 115 -3.82 -14.20 -5.89
CA ILE A 115 -4.25 -12.87 -6.37
C ILE A 115 -3.01 -12.09 -6.78
N THR A 116 -2.92 -11.65 -8.04
CA THR A 116 -1.85 -10.77 -8.49
C THR A 116 -2.12 -9.34 -8.02
N ILE A 117 -1.36 -8.86 -7.05
CA ILE A 117 -1.45 -7.48 -6.56
C ILE A 117 -0.40 -6.64 -7.30
N VAL A 118 -0.79 -5.47 -7.81
CA VAL A 118 0.06 -4.56 -8.57
C VAL A 118 0.06 -3.21 -7.87
N ASN A 119 1.21 -2.81 -7.33
CA ASN A 119 1.42 -1.49 -6.74
C ASN A 119 2.04 -0.58 -7.80
N VAL A 120 1.39 0.53 -8.12
CA VAL A 120 1.79 1.44 -9.21
C VAL A 120 2.01 2.86 -8.67
N TYR A 121 3.03 3.53 -9.17
CA TYR A 121 3.16 4.99 -9.06
C TYR A 121 3.44 5.59 -10.43
N ARG A 122 2.54 6.44 -10.92
CA ARG A 122 2.78 7.29 -12.09
C ARG A 122 3.20 8.67 -11.59
N GLN A 123 4.44 9.05 -11.89
CA GLN A 123 4.87 10.44 -11.67
C GLN A 123 4.13 11.37 -12.64
N PRO A 124 3.74 12.58 -12.22
CA PRO A 124 3.17 13.57 -13.12
C PRO A 124 4.06 13.78 -14.35
N SER A 125 3.46 13.81 -15.54
CA SER A 125 4.15 14.01 -16.82
C SER A 125 5.19 12.93 -17.21
N TYR A 126 5.22 11.78 -16.52
CA TYR A 126 6.08 10.66 -16.87
C TYR A 126 5.27 9.37 -16.97
N ASP A 127 5.00 8.93 -18.21
CA ASP A 127 3.99 7.91 -18.50
C ASP A 127 4.55 6.48 -18.61
N ALA A 128 5.86 6.26 -18.54
CA ALA A 128 6.45 4.93 -18.79
C ALA A 128 5.84 3.81 -17.92
N ALA A 129 5.57 4.08 -16.65
CA ALA A 129 4.92 3.11 -15.76
C ALA A 129 3.45 2.84 -16.18
N LEU A 130 2.75 3.88 -16.62
CA LEU A 130 1.38 3.73 -17.08
C LEU A 130 1.35 2.98 -18.41
N ASP A 131 2.22 3.28 -19.36
CA ASP A 131 2.26 2.59 -20.65
C ASP A 131 2.54 1.08 -20.49
N ILE A 132 3.42 0.70 -19.55
CA ILE A 132 3.63 -0.71 -19.18
C ILE A 132 2.34 -1.32 -18.62
N LEU A 133 1.63 -0.61 -17.75
CA LEU A 133 0.38 -1.11 -17.14
C LEU A 133 -0.73 -1.25 -18.19
N LEU A 134 -0.91 -0.27 -19.07
CA LEU A 134 -1.95 -0.29 -20.11
C LEU A 134 -1.69 -1.40 -21.14
N GLY A 135 -0.43 -1.77 -21.37
CA GLY A 135 -0.06 -2.93 -22.19
C GLY A 135 -0.17 -4.28 -21.46
N TRP A 136 -0.40 -4.30 -20.15
CA TRP A 136 -0.54 -5.53 -19.38
C TRP A 136 -1.96 -6.07 -19.45
N SER A 137 -2.11 -7.37 -19.74
CA SER A 137 -3.40 -8.07 -19.70
C SER A 137 -3.64 -8.64 -18.29
N PRO A 138 -4.56 -8.07 -17.49
CA PRO A 138 -4.74 -8.50 -16.11
C PRO A 138 -5.36 -9.90 -16.02
N PRO A 139 -4.90 -10.79 -15.11
CA PRO A 139 -5.55 -12.07 -14.88
C PRO A 139 -6.86 -11.89 -14.09
N GLU A 140 -7.71 -12.92 -14.10
CA GLU A 140 -9.03 -12.95 -13.44
C GLU A 140 -8.97 -12.64 -11.92
N ARG A 141 -7.82 -12.86 -11.29
CA ARG A 141 -7.58 -12.55 -9.87
C ARG A 141 -6.49 -11.51 -9.74
N CYS A 142 -6.82 -10.24 -9.92
CA CYS A 142 -5.85 -9.19 -9.67
C CYS A 142 -6.43 -7.97 -8.95
N LEU A 143 -5.52 -7.26 -8.28
CA LEU A 143 -5.75 -5.96 -7.67
C LEU A 143 -4.68 -5.03 -8.19
N VAL A 144 -5.07 -3.93 -8.80
CA VAL A 144 -4.17 -2.83 -9.17
C VAL A 144 -4.46 -1.69 -8.21
N ALA A 145 -3.44 -1.12 -7.61
CA ALA A 145 -3.60 0.02 -6.73
C ALA A 145 -2.40 0.94 -6.83
N GLY A 146 -2.63 2.23 -6.70
CA GLY A 146 -1.56 3.17 -6.89
C GLY A 146 -1.97 4.62 -6.86
N ASP A 147 -0.95 5.47 -6.95
CA ASP A 147 -1.13 6.88 -7.22
C ASP A 147 -0.80 7.13 -8.69
N PHE A 148 -1.85 7.41 -9.46
CA PHE A 148 -1.76 7.58 -10.91
C PHE A 148 -1.54 9.03 -11.33
N ASN A 149 -1.65 9.99 -10.40
CA ASN A 149 -1.61 11.42 -10.72
C ASN A 149 -2.48 11.77 -11.94
N ALA A 150 -3.69 11.21 -12.00
CA ALA A 150 -4.63 11.38 -13.10
C ALA A 150 -6.06 11.49 -12.59
N LYS A 151 -6.91 12.19 -13.33
CA LYS A 151 -8.29 12.48 -12.92
C LYS A 151 -9.29 11.97 -13.93
N HIS A 152 -10.27 11.22 -13.43
CA HIS A 152 -11.44 10.81 -14.18
C HIS A 152 -12.68 10.87 -13.29
N TYR A 153 -13.82 11.20 -13.89
CA TYR A 153 -15.09 11.39 -13.16
C TYR A 153 -15.56 10.13 -12.44
N SER A 154 -15.14 8.93 -12.90
CA SER A 154 -15.57 7.67 -12.28
C SER A 154 -14.95 7.42 -10.90
N TRP A 155 -13.84 8.08 -10.53
CA TRP A 155 -13.20 7.91 -9.21
C TRP A 155 -13.01 9.21 -8.43
N GLN A 156 -13.27 10.37 -9.03
CA GLN A 156 -13.18 11.67 -8.35
C GLN A 156 -14.01 12.75 -9.03
N THR A 157 -14.53 13.69 -8.26
CA THR A 157 -15.19 14.90 -8.79
C THR A 157 -14.17 15.91 -9.30
N GLY A 158 -14.44 16.53 -10.43
CA GLY A 158 -13.62 17.61 -10.98
C GLY A 158 -13.37 17.45 -12.47
N ARG A 159 -12.50 18.32 -13.01
CA ARG A 159 -12.10 18.23 -14.42
C ARG A 159 -11.20 17.01 -14.64
N LEU A 160 -11.43 16.30 -15.74
CA LEU A 160 -10.51 15.31 -16.29
C LEU A 160 -9.11 15.91 -16.41
N ALA A 161 -8.09 15.13 -16.09
CA ALA A 161 -6.70 15.56 -16.17
C ALA A 161 -5.77 14.37 -16.39
N ASP A 162 -4.66 14.65 -17.07
CA ASP A 162 -3.67 13.66 -17.48
C ASP A 162 -4.32 12.50 -18.25
N ARG A 163 -3.83 11.28 -18.05
CA ARG A 163 -4.25 10.06 -18.74
C ARG A 163 -5.44 9.37 -18.06
N GLY A 164 -6.34 10.15 -17.46
CA GLY A 164 -7.50 9.63 -16.74
C GLY A 164 -8.44 8.80 -17.61
N ASP A 165 -8.72 9.28 -18.83
CA ASP A 165 -9.56 8.56 -19.80
C ASP A 165 -8.92 7.24 -20.23
N ASP A 166 -7.60 7.20 -20.45
CA ASP A 166 -6.89 5.97 -20.82
C ASP A 166 -6.97 4.91 -19.73
N ILE A 167 -6.78 5.30 -18.47
CA ILE A 167 -6.90 4.40 -17.32
C ILE A 167 -8.32 3.85 -17.23
N ALA A 168 -9.33 4.70 -17.42
CA ALA A 168 -10.72 4.29 -17.36
C ALA A 168 -11.09 3.33 -18.51
N ALA A 169 -10.64 3.62 -19.73
CA ALA A 169 -10.84 2.77 -20.90
C ALA A 169 -10.19 1.40 -20.72
N TRP A 170 -8.90 1.37 -20.38
CA TRP A 170 -8.17 0.12 -20.13
C TRP A 170 -8.79 -0.70 -18.99
N ALA A 171 -9.22 -0.04 -17.91
CA ALA A 171 -9.90 -0.71 -16.81
C ALA A 171 -11.22 -1.36 -17.29
N ALA A 172 -12.03 -0.65 -18.07
CA ALA A 172 -13.28 -1.18 -18.62
C ALA A 172 -13.04 -2.34 -19.60
N GLU A 173 -12.09 -2.20 -20.52
CA GLU A 173 -11.70 -3.23 -21.50
C GLU A 173 -11.14 -4.49 -20.81
N SER A 174 -10.40 -4.30 -19.72
CA SER A 174 -9.85 -5.39 -18.90
C SER A 174 -10.85 -5.98 -17.90
N GLY A 175 -12.10 -5.49 -17.88
CA GLY A 175 -13.13 -5.95 -16.94
C GLY A 175 -12.86 -5.62 -15.47
N LEU A 176 -12.05 -4.59 -15.19
CA LEU A 176 -11.73 -4.13 -13.84
C LEU A 176 -12.88 -3.34 -13.23
N GLY A 177 -13.23 -3.69 -11.99
CA GLY A 177 -14.11 -2.88 -11.15
C GLY A 177 -13.31 -1.83 -10.37
N LEU A 178 -13.84 -0.62 -10.26
CA LEU A 178 -13.30 0.42 -9.37
C LEU A 178 -13.77 0.19 -7.93
N LEU A 179 -12.86 0.33 -6.96
CA LEU A 179 -13.17 0.17 -5.53
C LEU A 179 -13.53 1.42 -4.75
N ASN A 180 -13.40 2.60 -5.34
CA ASN A 180 -13.60 3.83 -4.60
C ASN A 180 -15.08 4.01 -4.22
N THR A 181 -15.49 3.43 -3.08
CA THR A 181 -16.56 3.82 -2.15
C THR A 181 -16.24 3.21 -0.79
N ALA A 182 -16.47 3.97 0.30
CA ALA A 182 -16.07 3.63 1.66
C ALA A 182 -16.70 2.30 2.13
N ASP A 183 -15.90 1.49 2.83
CA ASP A 183 -16.32 0.35 3.64
C ASP A 183 -16.89 -0.86 2.90
N VAL A 184 -16.03 -1.76 2.40
CA VAL A 184 -16.48 -3.15 2.28
C VAL A 184 -15.42 -4.24 2.47
N GLN A 185 -15.84 -5.28 3.20
CA GLN A 185 -15.15 -6.55 3.45
C GLN A 185 -15.60 -7.58 2.41
N TRP A 186 -14.69 -8.23 1.67
CA TRP A 186 -15.09 -9.13 0.58
C TRP A 186 -14.39 -10.48 0.50
N GLY A 187 -15.17 -11.56 0.51
CA GLY A 187 -14.81 -12.80 -0.16
C GLY A 187 -15.02 -12.70 -1.67
N ALA A 188 -14.49 -13.65 -2.44
CA ALA A 188 -15.30 -14.17 -3.54
C ALA A 188 -14.91 -13.91 -5.02
N PHE A 189 -13.83 -13.19 -5.38
CA PHE A 189 -13.39 -12.86 -6.77
C PHE A 189 -14.09 -11.64 -7.44
N ARG A 190 -13.26 -10.70 -7.92
CA ARG A 190 -13.40 -9.79 -9.07
C ARG A 190 -12.10 -8.97 -9.20
N VAL A 191 -11.70 -8.65 -10.42
CA VAL A 191 -10.48 -7.87 -10.73
C VAL A 191 -10.69 -6.39 -10.40
N MET A 192 -9.70 -5.70 -9.83
CA MET A 192 -9.99 -4.57 -8.93
C MET A 192 -8.97 -3.42 -9.01
N MET A 193 -9.40 -2.16 -9.18
CA MET A 193 -8.54 -0.96 -9.16
C MET A 193 -8.80 -0.09 -7.92
N THR A 194 -7.77 0.27 -7.16
CA THR A 194 -7.84 1.24 -6.05
C THR A 194 -7.05 2.50 -6.41
N LEU A 195 -7.71 3.66 -6.47
CA LEU A 195 -7.10 4.95 -6.77
C LEU A 195 -7.24 5.82 -5.52
N MET A 196 -6.29 5.75 -4.59
CA MET A 196 -6.30 6.62 -3.42
C MET A 196 -5.12 7.59 -3.42
N TRP A 197 -5.49 8.82 -3.12
CA TRP A 197 -4.68 10.01 -3.16
C TRP A 197 -3.55 10.02 -2.13
N SER A 198 -2.41 10.60 -2.54
CA SER A 198 -1.53 11.31 -1.63
C SER A 198 -2.29 12.50 -1.04
N VAL A 199 -2.61 12.45 0.24
CA VAL A 199 -3.05 13.65 0.94
C VAL A 199 -1.82 14.22 1.63
N HIS A 200 -1.47 15.46 1.28
CA HIS A 200 -0.77 16.39 2.16
C HIS A 200 -1.58 16.69 3.47
N ARG A 201 -2.37 15.73 3.99
CA ARG A 201 -3.35 15.91 5.07
C ARG A 201 -4.00 14.64 5.68
N LEU A 202 -3.46 13.43 5.49
CA LEU A 202 -3.83 12.21 6.23
C LEU A 202 -2.53 11.42 6.43
N LEU A 203 -1.80 11.44 7.55
CA LEU A 203 -2.20 11.17 8.94
C LEU A 203 -1.24 11.85 9.95
N ALA A 204 -1.16 13.19 9.98
CA ALA A 204 -0.69 13.88 11.19
C ALA A 204 -1.76 13.87 12.31
N SER A 205 -3.01 13.51 12.00
CA SER A 205 -4.13 13.54 12.96
C SER A 205 -4.25 12.31 13.85
N TYR A 206 -3.70 11.14 13.49
CA TYR A 206 -3.66 9.97 14.38
C TYR A 206 -2.41 9.93 15.26
N CYS A 207 -1.29 10.50 14.78
CA CYS A 207 -0.03 10.54 15.52
C CYS A 207 0.03 11.72 16.55
N THR A 208 -1.08 12.42 16.85
CA THR A 208 -1.17 13.49 17.89
C THR A 208 -2.07 13.17 19.09
N HIS A 209 -2.66 11.97 19.21
CA HIS A 209 -3.48 11.58 20.37
C HIS A 209 -3.02 10.25 20.99
N LYS A 210 -1.80 10.24 21.52
CA LYS A 210 -1.50 9.54 22.78
C LYS A 210 -0.59 10.45 23.60
N PRO A 211 -1.00 10.93 24.79
CA PRO A 211 -0.02 11.42 25.74
C PRO A 211 0.96 10.28 26.04
N PRO A 212 2.25 10.56 26.26
CA PRO A 212 3.18 9.51 26.66
C PRO A 212 2.61 8.85 27.92
N MET A 213 2.46 7.53 27.86
CA MET A 213 2.28 6.74 29.08
C MET A 213 3.43 7.11 29.99
N ALA A 214 3.07 7.77 31.09
CA ALA A 214 3.95 8.06 32.19
C ALA A 214 4.70 6.78 32.54
N THR A 215 6.02 6.83 32.39
CA THR A 215 6.93 5.97 33.11
C THR A 215 6.57 6.06 34.59
N GLN A 216 5.96 5.01 35.12
CA GLN A 216 5.92 4.80 36.56
C GLN A 216 7.37 4.61 37.02
N SER A 217 7.94 5.65 37.61
CA SER A 217 9.03 5.53 38.57
C SER A 217 8.79 6.50 39.71
N THR A 218 8.21 5.98 40.78
CA THR A 218 8.40 6.36 42.19
C THR A 218 9.15 7.67 42.47
N SER A 219 8.44 8.71 42.94
CA SER A 219 8.72 9.38 44.23
C SER A 219 7.92 10.68 44.43
N ARG A 220 7.22 10.74 45.58
CA ARG A 220 6.85 11.89 46.43
C ARG A 220 6.14 13.12 45.83
N PHE A 221 4.95 13.39 46.41
CA PHE A 221 4.25 14.69 46.47
C PHE A 221 5.18 15.87 46.85
N PRO A 222 4.91 17.12 46.41
CA PRO A 222 3.97 17.97 47.15
C PRO A 222 2.99 18.82 46.31
N THR A 223 1.94 19.20 47.02
CA THR A 223 0.86 20.18 46.79
C THR A 223 1.33 21.62 46.54
N SER A 224 0.61 22.38 45.70
CA SER A 224 0.27 23.83 45.88
C SER A 224 -0.46 24.35 44.62
N THR A 225 -1.77 24.60 44.70
CA THR A 225 -2.44 25.92 44.77
C THR A 225 -2.27 26.83 43.55
N TRP A 226 -3.39 27.05 42.86
CA TRP A 226 -3.64 28.11 41.87
C TRP A 226 -3.32 29.51 42.42
N PRO A 227 -3.12 30.49 41.51
CA PRO A 227 -4.00 31.64 41.56
C PRO A 227 -4.60 32.01 40.21
N ARG A 228 -5.82 32.56 40.29
CA ARG A 228 -6.46 33.36 39.25
C ARG A 228 -5.69 34.67 39.08
N GLN A 229 -5.53 35.11 37.84
CA GLN A 229 -5.99 36.42 37.35
C GLN A 229 -6.25 36.30 35.85
#